data_AF-C6LH86-F1
#
_entry.id   AF-C6LH86-F1
#
_cell.length_a   1.000
_cell.length_b   1.000
_cell.length_c   1.000
_cell.angle_alpha   90.00
_cell.angle_beta   90.00
_cell.angle_gamma   90.00
#
_symmetry.space_group_name_H-M   'P 1'
#
loop_
_entity.id
_entity.type
_entity.pdbx_description
1 polymer ?
#
loop_
_entity_poly.entity_id
_entity_poly.type
_entity_poly.pdbx_seq_one_letter_code
_entity_poly.pdbx_strand_id
1 'polypeptide(L)'
;MRKESREHLARFNLACELVKVIRHFFPELLSLLKQVEDPRHQSYIIYSNHVLLMTRILSSIFYINSMRSTSGEFNDETVIENIGVLCGEELKELPYWETINNYGSLTIE
;
A
#
# COMPACT_ATOMS: atom_id res chain seq x y z
N MET A 1 1.61 30.34 7.07
CA MET A 1 2.37 29.25 6.42
C MET A 1 2.35 27.92 7.18
N ARG A 2 3.21 27.60 8.16
CA ARG A 2 3.23 26.23 8.76
C ARG A 2 1.94 25.82 9.50
N LYS A 3 1.24 26.76 10.15
CA LYS A 3 -0.02 26.49 10.87
C LYS A 3 -1.20 26.30 9.91
N GLU A 4 -1.33 27.19 8.93
CA GLU A 4 -2.34 27.07 7.88
C GLU A 4 -2.14 25.81 7.04
N SER A 5 -0.90 25.44 6.68
CA SER A 5 -0.66 24.16 6.00
C SER A 5 -1.11 22.97 6.84
N ARG A 6 -0.91 22.98 8.17
CA ARG A 6 -1.40 21.93 9.07
C ARG A 6 -2.92 21.91 9.17
N GLU A 7 -3.58 23.06 9.23
CA GLU A 7 -5.05 23.18 9.26
C GLU A 7 -5.66 22.77 7.91
N HIS A 8 -4.99 23.06 6.80
CA HIS A 8 -5.35 22.56 5.47
C HIS A 8 -5.14 21.05 5.38
N LEU A 9 -4.00 20.52 5.83
CA LEU A 9 -3.71 19.08 5.92
C LEU A 9 -4.65 18.33 6.89
N ALA A 10 -5.24 19.02 7.87
CA ALA A 10 -6.26 18.44 8.74
C ALA A 10 -7.66 18.45 8.09
N ARG A 11 -7.90 19.37 7.15
CA ARG A 11 -9.12 19.41 6.32
C ARG A 11 -9.05 18.49 5.09
N PHE A 12 -7.85 18.21 4.60
CA PHE A 12 -7.58 17.24 3.54
C PHE A 12 -7.30 15.87 4.16
N ASN A 13 -7.86 14.81 3.61
CA ASN A 13 -7.51 13.46 4.05
C ASN A 13 -6.03 13.21 3.71
N LEU A 14 -5.16 13.03 4.71
CA LEU A 14 -3.71 12.86 4.57
C LEU A 14 -3.36 11.81 3.50
N ALA A 15 -4.20 10.78 3.39
CA ALA A 15 -4.10 9.74 2.38
C ALA A 15 -4.23 10.28 0.94
N CYS A 16 -5.16 11.19 0.66
CA CYS A 16 -5.33 11.78 -0.67
C CYS A 16 -4.12 12.62 -1.09
N GLU A 17 -3.49 13.33 -0.15
CA GLU A 17 -2.26 14.08 -0.45
C GLU A 17 -1.08 13.15 -0.72
N LEU A 18 -0.95 12.05 0.03
CA LEU A 18 0.05 11.03 -0.27
C LEU A 18 -0.16 10.45 -1.67
N VAL A 19 -1.40 10.17 -2.06
CA VAL A 19 -1.73 9.70 -3.41
C VAL A 19 -1.29 10.70 -4.48
N LYS A 20 -1.55 12.00 -4.27
CA LYS A 20 -1.10 13.05 -5.20
C LYS A 20 0.42 13.11 -5.31
N VAL A 21 1.14 13.02 -4.19
CA VAL A 21 2.61 13.01 -4.15
C VAL A 21 3.14 11.79 -4.91
N ILE A 22 2.63 10.60 -4.63
CA ILE A 22 3.05 9.37 -5.32
C ILE A 22 2.82 9.51 -6.83
N ARG A 23 1.65 9.98 -7.27
CA ARG A 23 1.34 10.12 -8.70
C ARG A 23 2.17 11.22 -9.39
N HIS A 24 2.52 12.29 -8.68
CA HIS A 24 3.30 13.38 -9.23
C HIS A 24 4.78 13.03 -9.37
N PHE A 25 5.38 12.46 -8.32
CA PHE A 25 6.81 12.17 -8.29
C PHE A 25 7.17 10.78 -8.81
N PHE A 26 6.22 9.84 -8.75
CA PHE A 26 6.40 8.45 -9.19
C PHE A 26 5.21 7.98 -10.06
N PRO A 27 4.94 8.66 -11.19
CA PRO A 27 3.79 8.34 -12.05
C PRO A 27 3.78 6.89 -12.55
N GLU A 28 4.95 6.30 -12.76
CA GLU A 28 5.11 4.93 -13.26
C GLU A 28 5.18 3.87 -12.15
N LEU A 29 5.03 4.25 -10.86
CA LEU A 29 5.19 3.31 -9.75
C LEU A 29 4.30 2.08 -9.90
N LEU A 30 3.00 2.29 -10.15
CA LEU A 30 2.06 1.18 -10.30
C LEU A 30 2.44 0.28 -11.50
N SER A 31 2.85 0.88 -12.62
CA SER A 31 3.27 0.15 -13.82
C SER A 31 4.48 -0.74 -13.53
N LEU A 32 5.47 -0.21 -12.80
CA LEU A 32 6.65 -0.96 -12.37
C LEU A 32 6.27 -2.11 -11.42
N LEU A 33 5.39 -1.88 -10.44
CA LEU A 33 4.94 -2.92 -9.53
C LEU A 33 4.18 -4.05 -10.24
N LYS A 34 3.42 -3.74 -11.29
CA LYS A 34 2.73 -4.75 -12.11
C LYS A 34 3.67 -5.61 -12.97
N GLN A 35 4.88 -5.12 -13.25
CA GLN A 35 5.89 -5.84 -14.02
C GLN A 35 6.76 -6.75 -13.15
N VAL A 36 6.66 -6.66 -11.82
CA VAL A 36 7.38 -7.55 -10.91
C VAL A 36 6.85 -8.97 -11.05
N GLU A 37 7.77 -9.91 -11.31
CA GLU A 37 7.46 -11.33 -11.34
C GLU A 37 6.90 -11.77 -9.98
N ASP A 38 5.78 -12.49 -10.02
CA ASP A 38 5.14 -13.01 -8.82
C ASP A 38 5.62 -14.45 -8.56
N PRO A 39 6.50 -14.69 -7.56
CA PRO A 39 7.03 -16.01 -7.28
C PRO A 39 6.00 -16.94 -6.65
N ARG A 40 4.80 -16.43 -6.29
CA ARG A 40 3.76 -17.25 -5.65
C ARG A 40 3.15 -18.21 -6.66
N HIS A 41 2.86 -19.43 -6.19
CA HIS A 41 2.09 -20.37 -6.98
C HIS A 41 0.65 -19.85 -7.21
N GLN A 42 0.14 -20.01 -8.44
CA GLN A 42 -1.12 -19.40 -8.88
C GLN A 42 -2.35 -19.77 -8.03
N SER A 43 -2.32 -20.94 -7.37
CA SER A 43 -3.39 -21.38 -6.47
C SER A 43 -3.55 -20.55 -5.19
N TYR A 44 -2.62 -19.65 -4.87
CA TYR A 44 -2.64 -18.81 -3.67
C TYR A 44 -2.94 -17.33 -3.96
N ILE A 45 -3.33 -16.99 -5.20
CA ILE A 45 -3.55 -15.61 -5.62
C ILE A 45 -4.96 -15.16 -5.21
N ILE A 46 -5.06 -14.65 -3.99
CA ILE A 46 -6.25 -13.93 -3.48
C ILE A 46 -6.08 -12.42 -3.70
N TYR A 47 -4.84 -11.94 -3.71
CA TYR A 47 -4.46 -10.54 -3.93
C TYR A 47 -3.48 -10.42 -5.08
N SER A 48 -3.65 -9.39 -5.91
CA SER A 48 -2.74 -9.06 -7.00
C SER A 48 -1.35 -8.71 -6.46
N ASN A 49 -0.30 -9.00 -7.24
CA ASN A 49 1.08 -8.84 -6.78
C ASN A 49 1.38 -7.39 -6.34
N HIS A 50 0.97 -6.44 -7.16
CA HIS A 50 1.21 -5.01 -6.92
C HIS A 50 0.47 -4.49 -5.68
N VAL A 51 -0.66 -5.07 -5.27
CA VAL A 51 -1.33 -4.72 -4.00
C VAL A 51 -0.47 -5.11 -2.80
N LEU A 52 0.15 -6.29 -2.80
CA LEU A 52 1.06 -6.72 -1.72
C LEU A 52 2.28 -5.80 -1.63
N LEU A 53 2.90 -5.51 -2.77
CA LEU A 53 4.06 -4.65 -2.85
C LEU A 53 3.73 -3.21 -2.40
N MET A 54 2.61 -2.65 -2.87
CA MET A 54 2.17 -1.30 -2.48
C MET A 54 1.87 -1.23 -0.98
N THR A 55 1.18 -2.23 -0.44
CA THR A 55 0.89 -2.32 1.01
C THR A 55 2.19 -2.37 1.82
N ARG A 56 3.19 -3.14 1.37
CA ARG A 56 4.50 -3.21 2.01
C ARG A 56 5.23 -1.87 1.96
N ILE A 57 5.27 -1.20 0.81
CA ILE A 57 5.91 0.12 0.64
C ILE A 57 5.28 1.14 1.59
N LEU A 58 3.95 1.23 1.63
CA LEU A 58 3.23 2.17 2.47
C LEU A 58 3.45 1.88 3.96
N SER A 59 3.48 0.60 4.36
CA SER A 59 3.81 0.22 5.74
C SER A 59 5.18 0.73 6.19
N SER A 60 6.16 0.73 5.27
CA SER A 60 7.49 1.25 5.51
C SER A 60 7.52 2.78 5.56
N ILE A 61 6.76 3.46 4.68
CA ILE A 61 6.65 4.93 4.67
C ILE A 61 6.01 5.45 5.96
N PHE A 62 4.97 4.78 6.46
CA PHE A 62 4.30 5.18 7.70
C PHE A 62 5.03 4.75 8.97
N TYR A 63 6.21 4.14 8.85
CA TYR A 63 7.03 3.73 9.98
C TYR A 63 6.27 2.82 10.97
N ILE A 64 5.43 1.92 10.44
CA ILE A 64 4.69 0.98 11.27
C ILE A 64 5.68 0.01 11.91
N ASN A 65 5.71 -0.02 13.24
CA ASN A 65 6.76 -0.67 14.03
C ASN A 65 6.88 -2.19 13.81
N SER A 66 5.85 -2.83 13.25
CA SER A 66 5.93 -4.23 12.87
C SER A 66 4.97 -4.57 11.73
N MET A 67 5.30 -5.59 10.94
CA MET A 67 4.37 -6.13 9.93
C MET A 67 3.08 -6.63 10.57
N ARG A 68 3.14 -7.21 11.77
CA ARG A 68 1.95 -7.62 12.51
C ARG A 68 1.02 -6.43 12.79
N SER A 69 1.58 -5.28 13.15
CA SER A 69 0.83 -4.05 13.39
C SER A 69 0.20 -3.50 12.11
N THR A 70 0.84 -3.69 10.95
CA THR A 70 0.32 -3.23 9.64
C THR A 70 -1.08 -3.74 9.36
N SER A 71 -1.35 -5.02 9.61
CA SER A 71 -2.71 -5.57 9.41
C SER A 71 -3.77 -4.87 10.26
N GLY A 72 -3.43 -4.43 11.47
CA GLY A 72 -4.37 -3.73 12.34
C GLY A 72 -4.53 -2.26 11.95
N GLU A 73 -3.41 -1.57 11.72
CA GLU A 73 -3.40 -0.14 11.38
C GLU A 73 -3.98 0.15 9.99
N PHE A 74 -3.88 -0.79 9.06
CA PHE A 74 -4.47 -0.67 7.72
C PHE A 74 -5.88 -1.25 7.59
N ASN A 75 -6.43 -1.83 8.66
CA ASN A 75 -7.81 -2.33 8.68
C ASN A 75 -8.81 -1.19 8.93
N ASP A 76 -8.77 -0.20 8.05
CA ASP A 76 -9.66 0.96 8.01
C ASP A 76 -10.17 1.15 6.58
N GLU A 77 -11.48 1.35 6.43
CA GLU A 77 -12.13 1.43 5.11
C GLU A 77 -11.52 2.52 4.22
N THR A 78 -11.16 3.65 4.81
CA THR A 78 -10.55 4.78 4.07
C THR A 78 -9.14 4.41 3.62
N VAL A 79 -8.37 3.70 4.45
CA VAL A 79 -7.03 3.22 4.06
C VAL A 79 -7.12 2.21 2.93
N ILE A 80 -8.03 1.24 3.03
CA ILE A 80 -8.27 0.21 2.02
C ILE A 80 -8.66 0.84 0.69
N GLU A 81 -9.61 1.78 0.69
CA GLU A 81 -10.05 2.51 -0.51
C GLU A 81 -8.90 3.27 -1.17
N ASN A 82 -8.11 4.01 -0.39
CA ASN A 82 -6.98 4.77 -0.93
C ASN A 82 -5.90 3.89 -1.54
N ILE A 83 -5.61 2.73 -0.93
CA ILE A 83 -4.68 1.75 -1.50
C ILE A 83 -5.26 1.13 -2.77
N GLY A 84 -6.57 0.87 -2.81
CA GLY A 84 -7.27 0.47 -4.02
C GLY A 84 -7.10 1.48 -5.15
N VAL A 85 -7.30 2.77 -4.87
CA VAL A 85 -7.07 3.87 -5.83
C VAL A 85 -5.62 3.91 -6.34
N LEU A 86 -4.64 3.67 -5.46
CA LEU A 86 -3.22 3.59 -5.84
C LEU A 86 -2.90 2.38 -6.71
N CYS A 87 -3.61 1.27 -6.50
CA CYS A 87 -3.41 0.03 -7.25
C CYS A 87 -4.28 -0.03 -8.53
N GLY A 88 -5.29 0.84 -8.64
CA GLY A 88 -6.30 0.77 -9.68
C GLY A 88 -7.23 -0.45 -9.53
N GLU A 89 -7.52 -0.84 -8.28
CA GLU A 89 -8.36 -1.99 -7.93
C GLU A 89 -9.39 -1.60 -6.86
N GLU A 90 -10.59 -2.18 -6.93
CA GLU A 90 -11.57 -2.06 -5.85
C GLU A 90 -11.28 -3.14 -4.81
N LEU A 91 -10.86 -2.72 -3.61
CA LEU A 91 -10.43 -3.62 -2.55
C LEU A 91 -11.47 -3.65 -1.42
N LYS A 92 -11.81 -4.86 -0.96
CA LYS A 92 -12.64 -5.06 0.23
C LYS A 92 -11.81 -5.24 1.50
N GLU A 93 -10.59 -5.74 1.34
CA GLU A 93 -9.64 -5.99 2.41
C GLU A 93 -8.22 -5.92 1.82
N LEU A 94 -7.24 -5.75 2.70
CA LEU A 94 -5.82 -5.76 2.34
C LEU A 94 -5.17 -7.09 2.74
N PRO A 95 -4.08 -7.49 2.08
CA PRO A 95 -3.36 -8.70 2.44
C PRO A 95 -2.89 -8.65 3.89
N TYR A 96 -3.10 -9.75 4.61
CA TYR A 96 -2.60 -9.89 5.96
C TYR A 96 -1.07 -9.94 5.98
N TRP A 97 -0.44 -9.51 7.08
CA TRP A 97 1.00 -9.43 7.21
C TRP A 97 1.74 -10.75 6.95
N GLU A 98 1.10 -11.89 7.27
CA GLU A 98 1.63 -13.22 6.98
C GLU A 98 1.75 -13.45 5.48
N THR A 99 0.75 -13.03 4.70
CA THR A 99 0.77 -13.11 3.23
C THR A 99 1.88 -12.25 2.65
N ILE A 100 2.05 -11.02 3.14
CA ILE A 100 3.12 -10.10 2.70
C ILE A 100 4.51 -10.66 3.05
N ASN A 101 4.69 -11.22 4.24
CA ASN A 101 5.96 -11.80 4.66
C ASN A 101 6.30 -13.07 3.87
N ASN A 102 5.32 -13.95 3.66
CA ASN A 102 5.51 -15.15 2.85
C ASN A 102 5.94 -14.79 1.43
N TYR A 103 5.37 -13.73 0.84
CA TYR A 103 5.82 -13.20 -0.44
C TYR A 103 7.31 -12.81 -0.43
N GLY A 104 7.76 -12.05 0.57
CA GLY A 104 9.16 -11.61 0.66
C GLY A 104 10.16 -12.75 0.88
N SER A 105 9.76 -13.82 1.57
CA SER A 105 10.60 -15.00 1.74
C SER A 105 10.81 -15.77 0.43
N LEU A 106 9.82 -15.77 -0.47
CA LEU A 106 9.90 -16.44 -1.78
C LEU A 106 10.80 -15.70 -2.79
N THR A 107 11.20 -14.45 -2.49
CA THR A 107 12.07 -13.64 -3.37
C THR A 107 13.56 -13.71 -3.02
N ILE A 108 13.93 -14.41 -1.94
CA ILE A 108 15.32 -14.50 -1.43
C ILE A 108 15.98 -15.84 -1.80
N GLU A 109 15.26 -16.74 -2.49
CA GLU A 109 15.78 -17.98 -3.07
C GLU A 109 16.07 -17.82 -4.57
#